data_AF-A0A845C5P5-F1
#
_entry.id   AF-A0A845C5P5-F1
#
_cell.length_a   1.000
_cell.length_b   1.000
_cell.length_c   1.000
_cell.angle_alpha   90.00
_cell.angle_beta   90.00
_cell.angle_gamma   90.00
#
_symmetry.space_group_name_H-M   'P 1'
#
loop_
_entity.id
_entity.type
_entity.pdbx_description
1 polymer ?
#
loop_
_entity_poly.entity_id
_entity_poly.type
_entity_poly.pdbx_seq_one_letter_code
_entity_poly.pdbx_strand_id
1 'polypeptide(L)'
;MMAFLTGALRGQDLDLHAVRARSRVRSIWRFVHGYRSLYLVALLLLAVAALARSSFAWVIKTFTDDVLLPGNYDRIPLMGLYFLGLAAAAGLLTFLGGRLAAQTAEGVTRRLRVFLYDHLQHLPFAYHDRMQTGDLIQ
;
A
#
# COMPACT_ATOMS: atom_id res chain seq x y z
N MET A 1 7.30 -1.39 19.02
CA MET A 1 6.54 -0.94 17.83
C MET A 1 5.75 0.37 18.03
N MET A 2 5.60 0.88 19.26
CA MET A 2 5.04 2.22 19.54
C MET A 2 6.09 3.36 19.47
N ALA A 3 7.37 3.07 19.73
CA ALA A 3 8.44 4.07 19.74
C ALA A 3 8.87 4.59 18.35
N PHE A 4 8.57 3.84 17.28
CA PHE A 4 8.97 4.21 15.90
C PHE A 4 7.98 5.19 15.24
N LEU A 5 6.77 5.33 15.79
CA LEU A 5 5.74 6.25 15.31
C LEU A 5 5.96 7.69 15.81
N THR A 6 6.66 7.87 16.94
CA THR A 6 6.91 9.18 17.57
C THR A 6 8.01 9.98 16.86
N GLY A 7 8.95 9.31 16.19
CA GLY A 7 10.04 9.97 15.44
C GLY A 7 9.60 10.58 14.10
N ALA A 8 8.59 9.99 13.45
CA ALA A 8 8.15 10.41 12.12
C ALA A 8 7.17 11.61 12.12
N LEU A 9 6.74 12.06 13.30
CA LEU A 9 5.82 13.19 13.49
C LEU A 9 6.53 14.48 13.95
N ARG A 10 7.86 14.48 14.12
CA ARG A 10 8.60 15.53 14.84
C ARG A 10 9.46 16.46 13.98
N GLY A 11 9.32 16.49 12.65
CA GLY A 11 10.33 17.20 11.85
C GLY A 11 9.96 17.69 10.47
N GLN A 12 8.71 18.09 10.21
CA GLN A 12 8.42 18.92 9.03
C GLN A 12 7.37 19.96 9.38
N ASP A 13 7.85 21.11 9.84
CA ASP A 13 7.16 22.38 9.85
C ASP A 13 6.85 22.70 8.38
N LEU A 14 5.69 22.23 7.92
CA LEU A 14 5.34 22.19 6.52
C LEU A 14 4.80 23.56 6.13
N ASP A 15 5.71 24.44 5.74
CA ASP A 15 5.41 25.82 5.35
C ASP A 15 4.60 25.84 4.04
N LEU A 16 3.27 25.84 4.19
CA LEU A 16 2.28 25.73 3.11
C LEU A 16 2.05 27.06 2.37
N HIS A 17 2.61 28.17 2.84
CA HIS A 17 2.62 29.44 2.11
C HIS A 17 3.42 29.37 0.80
N ALA A 18 4.27 28.36 0.63
CA ALA A 18 4.96 28.05 -0.62
C ALA A 18 4.13 27.21 -1.62
N VAL A 19 2.88 26.84 -1.32
CA VAL A 19 2.00 25.98 -2.17
C VAL A 19 1.30 26.76 -3.29
N ARG A 20 1.77 27.97 -3.61
CA ARG A 20 1.33 28.72 -4.80
C ARG A 20 2.16 28.41 -6.06
N ALA A 21 2.73 27.22 -6.17
CA ALA A 21 3.56 26.82 -7.31
C ALA A 21 2.81 25.90 -8.28
N ARG A 22 2.25 26.51 -9.35
CA ARG A 22 2.03 26.09 -10.75
C ARG A 22 1.66 24.62 -11.15
N SER A 23 1.93 23.56 -10.37
CA SER A 23 1.55 22.18 -10.74
C SER A 23 0.98 21.36 -9.55
N ARG A 24 -0.34 21.16 -9.58
CA ARG A 24 -1.12 20.38 -8.59
C ARG A 24 -0.52 19.00 -8.26
N VAL A 25 0.02 18.33 -9.27
CA VAL A 25 0.58 16.97 -9.16
C VAL A 25 1.87 16.94 -8.31
N ARG A 26 2.72 17.97 -8.41
CA ARG A 26 3.98 18.03 -7.65
C ARG A 26 3.74 18.34 -6.16
N SER A 27 2.67 19.07 -5.85
CA SER A 27 2.24 19.33 -4.47
C SER A 27 1.75 18.04 -3.78
N ILE A 28 0.90 17.26 -4.47
CA ILE A 28 0.43 15.95 -3.99
C ILE A 28 1.60 14.98 -3.79
N TRP A 29 2.55 14.95 -4.74
CA TRP A 29 3.74 14.09 -4.66
C TRP A 29 4.63 14.39 -3.43
N ARG A 30 4.69 15.66 -3.00
CA ARG A 30 5.45 16.08 -1.81
C ARG A 30 4.73 15.71 -0.50
N PHE A 31 3.40 15.64 -0.51
CA PHE A 31 2.59 15.19 0.63
C PHE A 31 2.77 13.68 0.92
N VAL A 32 3.07 12.89 -0.12
CA VAL A 32 3.28 11.43 -0.04
C VAL A 32 4.72 11.05 0.34
N HIS A 33 5.69 11.97 0.21
CA HIS A 33 7.13 11.70 0.42
C HIS A 33 7.52 11.16 1.81
N GLY A 34 6.68 11.29 2.83
CA GLY A 34 7.00 10.84 4.20
C GLY A 34 7.01 9.32 4.42
N TYR A 35 6.41 8.51 3.52
CA TYR A 35 6.21 7.05 3.72
C TYR A 35 6.90 6.16 2.65
N ARG A 36 7.91 6.69 1.97
CA ARG A 36 8.54 6.04 0.80
C ARG A 36 9.09 4.64 1.05
N SER A 37 9.75 4.43 2.20
CA SER A 37 10.37 3.14 2.52
C SER A 37 9.33 2.03 2.72
N LEU A 38 8.23 2.33 3.42
CA LEU A 38 7.13 1.40 3.63
C LEU A 38 6.40 1.06 2.32
N TYR A 39 6.17 2.06 1.47
CA TYR A 39 5.53 1.86 0.17
C TYR A 39 6.41 1.05 -0.80
N LEU A 40 7.72 1.33 -0.83
CA LEU A 40 8.67 0.57 -1.65
C LEU A 40 8.78 -0.88 -1.21
N VAL A 41 8.82 -1.14 0.11
CA VAL A 41 8.82 -2.51 0.65
C VAL A 41 7.52 -3.23 0.31
N ALA A 42 6.36 -2.57 0.45
CA ALA A 42 5.07 -3.12 0.07
C ALA A 42 5.03 -3.48 -1.43
N LEU A 43 5.50 -2.57 -2.30
CA LEU A 43 5.55 -2.75 -3.74
C LEU A 43 6.48 -3.91 -4.13
N LEU A 44 7.65 -4.00 -3.50
CA LEU A 44 8.62 -5.07 -3.74
C LEU A 44 8.04 -6.42 -3.32
N LEU A 45 7.44 -6.51 -2.13
CA LEU A 45 6.77 -7.74 -1.67
C LEU A 45 5.64 -8.17 -2.61
N LEU A 46 4.84 -7.22 -3.09
CA LEU A 46 3.74 -7.51 -4.01
C LEU A 46 4.25 -7.95 -5.39
N ALA A 47 5.35 -7.36 -5.87
CA ALA A 47 6.01 -7.77 -7.10
C ALA A 47 6.56 -9.21 -6.99
N VAL A 48 7.22 -9.54 -5.88
CA VAL A 48 7.71 -10.92 -5.64
C VAL A 48 6.55 -11.90 -5.51
N ALA A 49 5.46 -11.52 -4.84
CA ALA A 49 4.25 -12.34 -4.77
C ALA A 49 3.62 -12.60 -6.15
N ALA A 50 3.63 -11.59 -7.03
CA ALA A 50 3.15 -11.72 -8.39
C ALA A 50 4.01 -12.69 -9.21
N LEU A 51 5.34 -12.60 -9.10
CA LEU A 51 6.26 -13.54 -9.74
C LEU A 51 6.02 -14.98 -9.24
N ALA A 52 5.84 -15.16 -7.94
CA ALA A 52 5.54 -16.48 -7.36
C ALA A 52 4.21 -17.06 -7.90
N ARG A 53 3.19 -16.21 -8.10
CA ARG A 53 1.94 -16.63 -8.75
C ARG A 53 2.15 -17.02 -10.21
N SER A 54 2.95 -16.26 -10.95
CA SER A 54 3.28 -16.61 -12.34
C SER A 54 3.98 -17.97 -12.45
N SER A 55 4.78 -18.36 -11.44
CA SER A 55 5.43 -19.67 -11.38
C SER A 55 4.45 -20.86 -11.26
N PHE A 56 3.19 -20.66 -10.86
CA PHE A 56 2.22 -21.76 -10.80
C PHE A 56 1.98 -22.43 -12.16
N ALA A 57 2.00 -21.65 -13.25
CA ALA A 57 1.83 -22.20 -14.59
C ALA A 57 2.96 -23.19 -14.95
N TRP A 58 4.18 -22.90 -14.49
CA TRP A 58 5.32 -23.81 -14.64
C TRP A 58 5.15 -25.08 -13.82
N VAL A 59 4.64 -24.99 -12.59
CA VAL A 59 4.40 -26.18 -11.74
C VAL A 59 3.38 -27.13 -12.36
N ILE A 60 2.29 -26.60 -12.94
CA ILE A 60 1.28 -27.42 -13.61
C ILE A 60 1.88 -28.12 -14.84
N LYS A 61 2.74 -27.44 -15.60
CA LYS A 61 3.46 -28.05 -16.72
C LYS A 61 4.33 -29.21 -16.25
N THR A 62 5.19 -29.00 -15.24
CA THR A 62 6.05 -30.04 -14.68
C THR A 62 5.26 -31.21 -14.11
N PHE A 63 4.14 -30.94 -13.43
CA PHE A 63 3.25 -31.99 -12.95
C PHE A 63 2.69 -32.84 -14.10
N THR A 64 2.35 -32.20 -15.22
CA THR A 64 1.83 -32.91 -16.39
C THR A 64 2.92 -33.75 -17.07
N ASP A 65 4.08 -33.15 -17.31
CA ASP A 65 5.19 -33.78 -18.05
C ASP A 65 5.88 -34.90 -17.23
N ASP A 66 6.05 -34.74 -15.91
CA ASP A 66 6.82 -35.68 -15.07
C ASP A 66 5.97 -36.72 -14.33
N VAL A 67 4.64 -36.55 -14.26
CA VAL A 67 3.76 -37.48 -13.52
C VAL A 67 2.77 -38.17 -14.45
N LEU A 68 2.11 -37.45 -15.37
CA LEU A 68 1.12 -38.06 -16.27
C LEU A 68 1.76 -38.85 -17.42
N LEU A 69 2.86 -38.38 -18.01
CA LEU A 69 3.51 -39.08 -19.13
C LEU A 69 4.26 -40.36 -18.72
N PRO A 70 5.04 -40.40 -17.61
CA PRO A 70 5.79 -41.59 -17.24
C PRO A 70 5.04 -42.54 -16.28
N GLY A 71 3.85 -42.18 -15.79
CA GLY A 71 3.04 -43.03 -14.91
C GLY A 71 3.60 -43.27 -13.50
N ASN A 72 4.52 -42.41 -13.03
CA ASN A 72 5.18 -42.54 -11.74
C ASN A 72 4.45 -41.74 -10.65
N TYR A 73 3.52 -42.38 -9.94
CA TYR A 73 2.67 -41.75 -8.92
C TYR A 73 3.39 -41.42 -7.61
N ASP A 74 4.58 -41.98 -7.36
CA ASP A 74 5.37 -41.75 -6.13
C ASP A 74 5.77 -40.27 -5.92
N ARG A 75 5.82 -39.47 -6.99
CA ARG A 75 6.22 -38.06 -6.93
C ARG A 75 5.07 -37.10 -6.63
N ILE A 76 3.82 -37.55 -6.70
CA ILE A 76 2.63 -36.74 -6.41
C ILE A 76 2.70 -36.03 -5.04
N PRO A 77 3.00 -36.70 -3.92
CA PRO A 77 3.03 -36.03 -2.62
C PRO A 77 4.12 -34.94 -2.55
N LEU A 78 5.26 -35.14 -3.21
CA LEU A 78 6.35 -34.17 -3.24
C LEU A 78 5.98 -32.93 -4.06
N MET A 79 5.38 -33.12 -5.24
CA MET A 79 4.86 -32.00 -6.06
C MET A 79 3.72 -31.25 -5.36
N GLY A 80 2.83 -31.97 -4.68
CA GLY A 80 1.76 -31.36 -3.88
C GLY A 80 2.30 -30.50 -2.74
N LEU A 81 3.32 -30.98 -2.03
CA LEU A 81 4.00 -30.21 -0.98
C LEU A 81 4.69 -28.96 -1.56
N TYR A 82 5.34 -29.08 -2.72
CA TYR A 82 5.95 -27.94 -3.40
C TYR A 82 4.93 -26.89 -3.81
N PHE A 83 3.80 -27.31 -4.40
CA PHE A 83 2.71 -26.41 -4.78
C PHE A 83 2.11 -25.71 -3.56
N LEU A 84 1.87 -26.44 -2.47
CA LEU A 84 1.38 -25.88 -1.22
C LEU A 84 2.37 -24.86 -0.61
N GLY A 85 3.67 -25.17 -0.63
CA GLY A 85 4.72 -24.26 -0.18
C GLY A 85 4.77 -22.96 -0.99
N LEU A 86 4.68 -23.08 -2.33
CA LEU A 86 4.63 -21.92 -3.23
C LEU A 86 3.38 -21.07 -2.98
N ALA A 87 2.22 -21.71 -2.80
CA ALA A 87 0.97 -21.03 -2.50
C ALA A 87 0.99 -20.31 -1.15
N ALA A 88 1.52 -20.96 -0.11
CA ALA A 88 1.70 -20.35 1.19
C ALA A 88 2.63 -19.13 1.10
N ALA A 89 3.77 -19.24 0.41
CA ALA A 89 4.71 -18.14 0.23
C ALA A 89 4.07 -16.96 -0.54
N ALA A 90 3.41 -17.23 -1.67
CA ALA A 90 2.74 -16.19 -2.45
C ALA A 90 1.61 -15.49 -1.65
N GLY A 91 0.85 -16.26 -0.88
CA GLY A 91 -0.19 -15.75 0.02
C GLY A 91 0.39 -14.85 1.12
N LEU A 92 1.43 -15.31 1.82
CA LEU A 92 2.10 -14.56 2.87
C LEU A 92 2.68 -13.24 2.34
N LEU A 93 3.40 -13.27 1.21
CA LEU A 93 3.96 -12.05 0.60
C LEU A 93 2.88 -11.06 0.19
N THR A 94 1.77 -11.55 -0.39
CA THR A 94 0.62 -10.69 -0.73
C THR A 94 0.01 -10.06 0.52
N PHE A 95 -0.18 -10.85 1.58
CA PHE A 95 -0.76 -10.36 2.83
C PHE A 95 0.13 -9.31 3.50
N LEU A 96 1.44 -9.55 3.59
CA LEU A 96 2.40 -8.60 4.15
C LEU A 96 2.46 -7.31 3.32
N GLY A 97 2.57 -7.42 1.99
CA GLY A 97 2.58 -6.28 1.08
C GLY A 97 1.29 -5.45 1.20
N GLY A 98 0.12 -6.12 1.21
CA GLY A 98 -1.17 -5.48 1.39
C GLY A 98 -1.32 -4.76 2.74
N ARG A 99 -0.85 -5.38 3.83
CA ARG A 99 -0.88 -4.79 5.17
C ARG A 99 -0.02 -3.52 5.26
N LEU A 100 1.18 -3.53 4.67
CA LEU A 100 2.06 -2.36 4.63
C LEU A 100 1.49 -1.23 3.76
N ALA A 101 0.88 -1.58 2.63
CA ALA A 101 0.18 -0.63 1.77
C ALA A 101 -0.99 0.04 2.52
N ALA A 102 -1.80 -0.74 3.25
CA ALA A 102 -2.92 -0.24 4.04
C ALA A 102 -2.45 0.71 5.16
N GLN A 103 -1.40 0.35 5.91
CA GLN A 103 -0.82 1.23 6.93
C GLN A 103 -0.34 2.57 6.35
N THR A 104 0.26 2.53 5.15
CA THR A 104 0.71 3.73 4.45
C THR A 104 -0.47 4.60 4.04
N ALA A 105 -1.54 4.00 3.49
CA ALA A 105 -2.74 4.72 3.07
C ALA A 105 -3.47 5.39 4.25
N GLU A 106 -3.56 4.70 5.39
CA GLU A 106 -4.14 5.25 6.62
C GLU A 106 -3.31 6.43 7.14
N GLY A 107 -1.98 6.29 7.14
CA GLY A 107 -1.05 7.33 7.56
C GLY A 107 -1.10 8.59 6.70
N VAL A 108 -1.37 8.46 5.39
CA VAL A 108 -1.58 9.59 4.47
C VAL A 108 -2.95 10.23 4.70
N THR A 109 -4.00 9.43 4.82
CA THR A 109 -5.37 9.89 5.07
C THR A 109 -5.47 10.69 6.37
N ARG A 110 -4.81 10.23 7.43
CA ARG A 110 -4.77 10.93 8.72
C ARG A 110 -4.12 12.30 8.61
N ARG A 111 -3.00 12.44 7.88
CA ARG A 111 -2.35 13.74 7.66
C ARG A 111 -3.22 14.68 6.86
N LEU A 112 -3.86 14.18 5.80
CA LEU A 112 -4.79 14.95 5.00
C LEU A 112 -5.94 15.48 5.85
N ARG A 113 -6.53 14.62 6.69
CA ARG A 113 -7.62 15.00 7.59
C ARG A 113 -7.21 16.12 8.54
N VAL A 114 -6.05 16.00 9.20
CA VAL A 114 -5.54 17.05 10.11
C VAL A 114 -5.31 18.37 9.37
N PHE A 115 -4.69 18.32 8.19
CA PHE A 115 -4.47 19.50 7.36
C PHE A 115 -5.77 20.19 6.93
N LEU A 116 -6.77 19.42 6.51
CA LEU A 116 -8.06 19.96 6.11
C LEU A 116 -8.78 20.63 7.28
N TYR A 117 -8.74 20.03 8.48
CA TYR A 117 -9.33 20.63 9.66
C TYR A 117 -8.65 21.93 10.05
N ASP A 118 -7.32 21.97 10.06
CA ASP A 118 -6.56 23.19 10.40
C ASP A 118 -6.82 24.32 9.38
N HIS A 119 -6.92 23.97 8.10
CA HIS A 119 -7.24 24.93 7.05
C HIS A 119 -8.67 25.48 7.19
N LEU A 120 -9.66 24.61 7.42
CA LEU A 120 -11.06 25.01 7.64
C LEU A 120 -11.20 25.92 8.87
N GLN A 121 -10.45 25.64 9.95
CA GLN A 121 -10.52 26.42 11.18
C GLN A 121 -9.88 27.82 11.07
N HIS A 122 -8.90 27.99 10.18
CA HIS A 122 -8.24 29.29 9.96
C HIS A 122 -8.90 30.15 8.86
N LEU A 123 -10.01 29.70 8.25
CA LEU A 123 -10.74 30.52 7.28
C LEU A 123 -11.50 31.66 7.99
N PRO A 124 -11.43 32.91 7.47
CA PRO A 124 -12.14 34.04 8.07
C PRO A 124 -13.65 33.89 7.97
N PHE A 125 -14.36 34.34 9.02
CA PHE A 125 -15.82 34.25 9.18
C PHE A 125 -16.66 34.72 7.97
N ALA A 126 -16.13 35.62 7.13
CA ALA A 126 -16.79 36.08 5.90
C ALA A 126 -17.01 34.97 4.84
N TYR A 127 -16.33 33.83 4.96
CA TYR A 127 -16.54 32.66 4.10
C TYR A 127 -17.63 31.71 4.64
N HIS A 128 -17.78 31.62 5.96
CA HIS A 128 -18.83 30.82 6.62
C HIS A 128 -20.23 31.43 6.51
N ASP A 129 -20.32 32.72 6.20
CA ASP A 129 -21.59 33.45 6.04
C ASP A 129 -22.17 33.35 4.60
N ARG A 130 -21.39 32.87 3.63
CA ARG A 130 -21.81 32.73 2.21
C ARG A 130 -22.16 31.30 1.78
N MET A 131 -21.95 30.30 2.62
CA MET A 131 -22.24 28.90 2.28
C MET A 131 -23.38 28.39 3.17
N GLN A 132 -24.56 28.20 2.57
CA GLN A 132 -25.71 27.61 3.28
C GLN A 132 -25.34 26.22 3.81
N THR A 133 -25.59 26.01 5.09
CA THR A 133 -25.28 24.84 5.95
C THR A 133 -25.86 23.49 5.47
N GLY A 134 -26.53 23.44 4.31
CA GLY A 134 -27.26 22.28 3.81
C GLY A 134 -26.43 21.22 3.10
N ASP A 135 -25.22 21.54 2.64
CA ASP A 135 -24.42 20.66 1.74
C ASP A 135 -23.15 20.08 2.38
N LEU A 136 -22.97 20.29 3.71
CA LEU A 136 -21.78 19.90 4.47
C LEU A 136 -21.96 18.59 5.27
N ILE A 137 -23.13 17.95 5.21
CA ILE A 137 -23.48 16.73 5.97
C ILE A 137 -23.68 15.49 5.06
N GLN A 138 -23.55 15.61 3.72
CA GLN A 138 -23.59 14.45 2.82
C GLN A 138 -22.21 13.87 2.50
#